data_AF-A0A3M1D8X3-F1
#
_entry.id   AF-A0A3M1D8X3-F1
#
_cell.length_a   1.000
_cell.length_b   1.000
_cell.length_c   1.000
_cell.angle_alpha   90.00
_cell.angle_beta   90.00
_cell.angle_gamma   90.00
#
_symmetry.space_group_name_H-M   'P 1'
#
loop_
_entity.id
_entity.type
_entity.pdbx_description
1 polymer ?
#
loop_
_entity_poly.entity_id
_entity_poly.type
_entity_poly.pdbx_seq_one_letter_code
_entity_poly.pdbx_strand_id
1 'polypeptide(L)'
;TGWSQADSGSLTLPAPTGLLPAETTPAQYTATTNAVYSGNVTVCLQYDPGSLVSEEKRLRLLQWDSTLNDWTVIGSTPDTVANTICGVTDHLGTFMLAYLPTCCVDRTGNVNGDPGDVVDVADLTALIDHLFISFAPISCEPEANVSGDPEGTIDIADLTSLIDNLFISFTPTAPCQ
;
A
#
# COMPACT_ATOMS: atom_id res chain seq x y z
N THR A 1 -15.12 12.38 -23.15
CA THR A 1 -14.14 12.42 -22.05
C THR A 1 -12.78 12.13 -22.63
N GLY A 2 -11.79 12.97 -22.33
CA GLY A 2 -10.44 12.84 -22.87
C GLY A 2 -9.49 12.42 -21.77
N TRP A 3 -8.61 11.47 -22.06
CA TRP A 3 -7.48 11.15 -21.21
C TRP A 3 -6.26 11.92 -21.72
N SER A 4 -5.55 12.59 -20.84
CA SER A 4 -4.19 13.07 -21.13
C SER A 4 -3.24 12.35 -20.18
N GLN A 5 -2.43 11.44 -20.74
CA GLN A 5 -1.31 10.87 -20.00
C GLN A 5 -0.28 11.98 -19.81
N ALA A 6 0.13 12.25 -18.57
CA ALA A 6 1.33 13.06 -18.33
C ALA A 6 2.54 12.19 -18.69
N ASP A 7 3.50 12.79 -19.38
CA ASP A 7 4.66 12.14 -19.98
C ASP A 7 5.42 11.23 -18.98
N SER A 8 5.79 10.06 -19.46
CA SER A 8 6.58 9.06 -18.74
C SER A 8 7.98 9.62 -18.45
N GLY A 9 8.21 10.13 -17.23
CA GLY A 9 9.56 10.49 -16.80
C GLY A 9 9.70 11.59 -15.74
N SER A 10 8.64 12.31 -15.36
CA SER A 10 8.71 13.28 -14.26
C SER A 10 7.38 13.30 -13.51
N LEU A 11 7.36 12.63 -12.35
CA LEU A 11 6.24 12.73 -11.41
C LEU A 11 6.08 14.20 -11.01
N THR A 12 4.87 14.72 -11.17
CA THR A 12 4.55 16.12 -10.82
C THR A 12 4.00 16.25 -9.41
N LEU A 13 3.41 15.18 -8.90
CA LEU A 13 2.94 15.03 -7.53
C LEU A 13 3.87 14.12 -6.72
N PRO A 14 3.94 14.28 -5.39
CA PRO A 14 4.77 13.44 -4.52
C PRO A 14 4.39 11.96 -4.60
N ALA A 15 5.31 11.10 -4.19
CA ALA A 15 5.05 9.66 -4.05
C ALA A 15 4.00 9.39 -2.96
N PRO A 16 3.20 8.32 -3.09
CA PRO A 16 2.22 7.97 -2.07
C PRO A 16 2.89 7.50 -0.79
N THR A 17 2.41 8.02 0.35
CA THR A 17 2.91 7.62 1.67
C THR A 17 2.54 6.18 1.96
N GLY A 18 3.51 5.36 2.36
CA GLY A 18 3.27 3.96 2.74
C GLY A 18 2.83 3.03 1.59
N LEU A 19 2.97 3.45 0.33
CA LEU A 19 2.69 2.64 -0.86
C LEU A 19 3.88 2.66 -1.81
N LEU A 20 4.13 1.54 -2.50
CA LEU A 20 5.23 1.41 -3.46
C LEU A 20 4.74 1.70 -4.88
N PRO A 21 5.53 2.34 -5.76
CA PRO A 21 5.16 2.49 -7.15
C PRO A 21 4.87 1.13 -7.81
N ALA A 22 3.79 1.05 -8.59
CA ALA A 22 3.39 -0.22 -9.19
C ALA A 22 4.24 -0.64 -10.40
N GLU A 23 4.83 0.34 -11.08
CA GLU A 23 5.50 0.18 -12.36
C GLU A 23 6.99 0.47 -12.23
N THR A 24 7.81 -0.23 -13.01
CA THR A 24 9.26 -0.02 -13.12
C THR A 24 9.62 1.42 -13.50
N THR A 25 8.75 2.07 -14.27
CA THR A 25 8.76 3.51 -14.55
C THR A 25 7.44 4.12 -14.07
N PRO A 26 7.38 4.68 -12.86
CA PRO A 26 6.14 5.18 -12.27
C PRO A 26 5.48 6.26 -13.14
N ALA A 27 4.17 6.15 -13.37
CA ALA A 27 3.39 7.11 -14.15
C ALA A 27 2.22 7.73 -13.35
N GLN A 28 1.86 8.96 -13.72
CA GLN A 28 0.68 9.67 -13.23
C GLN A 28 -0.26 9.96 -14.41
N TYR A 29 -1.54 9.70 -14.23
CA TYR A 29 -2.57 9.82 -15.26
C TYR A 29 -3.54 10.93 -14.87
N THR A 30 -3.76 11.92 -15.73
CA THR A 30 -4.68 13.01 -15.43
C THR A 30 -5.93 12.91 -16.30
N ALA A 31 -7.09 12.77 -15.65
CA ALA A 31 -8.38 12.85 -16.33
C ALA A 31 -8.95 14.25 -16.18
N THR A 32 -9.40 14.84 -17.29
CA THR A 32 -10.08 16.14 -17.30
C THR A 32 -11.31 16.10 -18.20
N THR A 33 -12.23 17.02 -17.98
CA THR A 33 -13.42 17.18 -18.82
C THR A 33 -13.83 18.65 -18.90
N ASN A 34 -14.29 19.07 -20.08
CA ASN A 34 -14.92 20.38 -20.27
C ASN A 34 -16.45 20.29 -20.11
N ALA A 35 -17.01 19.09 -19.89
CA ALA A 35 -18.43 18.87 -19.66
C ALA A 35 -18.76 18.95 -18.17
N VAL A 36 -19.90 19.55 -17.82
CA VAL A 36 -20.43 19.48 -16.46
C VAL A 36 -20.92 18.05 -16.21
N TYR A 37 -20.48 17.46 -15.10
CA TYR A 37 -20.92 16.15 -14.62
C TYR A 37 -21.36 16.25 -13.16
N SER A 38 -22.19 15.32 -12.72
CA SER A 38 -22.66 15.22 -11.35
C SER A 38 -22.76 13.76 -10.93
N GLY A 39 -22.43 13.47 -9.69
CA GLY A 39 -22.39 12.11 -9.16
C GLY A 39 -21.08 11.39 -9.47
N ASN A 40 -21.03 10.12 -9.11
CA ASN A 40 -19.82 9.31 -9.21
C ASN A 40 -19.50 8.93 -10.67
N VAL A 41 -18.20 8.81 -10.94
CA VAL A 41 -17.61 8.40 -12.20
C VAL A 41 -16.75 7.16 -11.94
N THR A 42 -16.84 6.18 -12.84
CA THR A 42 -15.94 5.03 -12.85
C THR A 42 -14.70 5.37 -13.68
N VAL A 43 -13.54 5.25 -13.06
CA VAL A 43 -12.22 5.48 -13.66
C VAL A 43 -11.56 4.12 -13.81
N CYS A 44 -11.20 3.73 -15.03
CA CYS A 44 -10.49 2.48 -15.31
C CYS A 44 -9.15 2.78 -15.98
N LEU A 45 -8.07 2.24 -15.43
CA LEU A 45 -6.74 2.28 -16.02
C LEU A 45 -6.36 0.90 -16.52
N GLN A 46 -5.90 0.84 -17.77
CA GLN A 46 -5.21 -0.32 -18.29
C GLN A 46 -3.74 -0.26 -17.89
N TYR A 47 -3.18 -1.41 -17.53
CA TYR A 47 -1.78 -1.55 -17.16
C TYR A 47 -1.10 -2.63 -18.02
N ASP A 48 0.22 -2.57 -18.14
CA ASP A 48 1.02 -3.62 -18.77
C ASP A 48 1.55 -4.56 -17.68
N PRO A 49 1.17 -5.86 -17.66
CA PRO A 49 1.71 -6.81 -16.68
C PRO A 49 3.23 -6.91 -16.71
N GLY A 50 3.88 -6.62 -17.85
CA GLY A 50 5.34 -6.62 -17.97
C GLY A 50 6.03 -5.42 -17.34
N SER A 51 5.31 -4.31 -17.09
CA SER A 51 5.86 -3.12 -16.42
C SER A 51 5.80 -3.21 -14.90
N LEU A 52 5.02 -4.17 -14.38
CA LEU A 52 4.72 -4.34 -12.97
C LEU A 52 5.91 -4.88 -12.18
N VAL A 53 6.19 -4.27 -11.02
CA VAL A 53 7.26 -4.73 -10.11
C VAL A 53 6.79 -5.80 -9.12
N SER A 54 5.51 -6.14 -9.10
CA SER A 54 4.93 -7.11 -8.15
C SER A 54 3.65 -7.77 -8.69
N GLU A 55 3.02 -8.63 -7.87
CA GLU A 55 1.81 -9.35 -8.26
C GLU A 55 0.63 -8.43 -8.57
N GLU A 56 -0.06 -8.71 -9.67
CA GLU A 56 -1.23 -7.93 -10.12
C GLU A 56 -2.30 -7.79 -9.04
N LYS A 57 -2.57 -8.82 -8.23
CA LYS A 57 -3.61 -8.77 -7.18
C LYS A 57 -3.39 -7.68 -6.12
N ARG A 58 -2.17 -7.16 -6.01
CA ARG A 58 -1.81 -6.12 -5.05
C ARG A 58 -1.92 -4.71 -5.61
N LEU A 59 -2.21 -4.59 -6.90
CA LEU A 59 -2.35 -3.31 -7.56
C LEU A 59 -3.50 -2.52 -6.92
N ARG A 60 -3.25 -1.22 -6.69
CA ARG A 60 -4.22 -0.25 -6.21
C ARG A 60 -4.29 0.90 -7.19
N LEU A 61 -5.50 1.40 -7.40
CA LEU A 61 -5.74 2.64 -8.11
C LEU A 61 -5.90 3.75 -7.08
N LEU A 62 -5.01 4.74 -7.17
CA LEU A 62 -5.00 5.89 -6.26
C LEU A 62 -5.49 7.13 -6.99
N GLN A 63 -6.13 8.02 -6.23
CA GLN A 63 -6.50 9.36 -6.62
C GLN A 63 -5.84 10.37 -5.69
N TRP A 64 -5.26 11.41 -6.26
CA TRP A 64 -4.71 12.52 -5.50
C TRP A 64 -5.84 13.37 -4.90
N ASP A 65 -5.84 13.53 -3.58
CA ASP A 65 -6.69 14.47 -2.86
C ASP A 65 -5.89 15.76 -2.58
N SER A 66 -6.19 16.81 -3.34
CA SER A 66 -5.53 18.12 -3.16
C SER A 66 -5.87 18.82 -1.85
N THR A 67 -6.94 18.41 -1.18
CA THR A 67 -7.36 18.97 0.12
C THR A 67 -6.52 18.40 1.24
N LEU A 68 -6.25 17.10 1.19
CA LEU A 68 -5.40 16.38 2.14
C LEU A 68 -3.91 16.45 1.76
N ASN A 69 -3.62 16.84 0.51
CA ASN A 69 -2.28 16.80 -0.07
C ASN A 69 -1.66 15.40 0.03
N ASP A 70 -2.49 14.38 -0.22
CA ASP A 70 -2.13 12.98 -0.10
C ASP A 70 -2.89 12.11 -1.11
N TRP A 71 -2.47 10.86 -1.27
CA TRP A 71 -3.10 9.88 -2.14
C TRP A 71 -4.16 9.05 -1.41
N THR A 72 -5.29 8.82 -2.08
CA THR A 72 -6.40 8.01 -1.57
C THR A 72 -6.65 6.82 -2.48
N VAL A 73 -6.89 5.64 -1.91
CA VAL A 73 -7.19 4.42 -2.70
C VAL A 73 -8.65 4.44 -3.13
N ILE A 74 -8.90 4.31 -4.44
CA ILE A 74 -10.26 4.29 -5.03
C ILE A 74 -10.60 2.97 -5.73
N GLY A 75 -9.62 2.08 -5.94
CA GLY A 75 -9.81 0.77 -6.55
C GLY A 75 -8.80 -0.26 -6.03
N SER A 76 -9.26 -1.48 -5.76
CA SER A 76 -8.48 -2.49 -5.02
C SER A 76 -8.40 -3.88 -5.66
N THR A 77 -9.21 -4.17 -6.68
CA THR A 77 -9.22 -5.48 -7.35
C THR A 77 -9.09 -5.31 -8.86
N PRO A 78 -7.91 -5.58 -9.45
CA PRO A 78 -7.76 -5.55 -10.89
C PRO A 78 -8.38 -6.79 -11.55
N ASP A 79 -8.87 -6.59 -12.77
CA ASP A 79 -9.15 -7.66 -13.72
C ASP A 79 -7.82 -8.08 -14.38
N THR A 80 -7.27 -9.20 -13.92
CA THR A 80 -5.98 -9.75 -14.39
C THR A 80 -6.08 -10.48 -15.73
N VAL A 81 -7.28 -10.59 -16.31
CA VAL A 81 -7.47 -11.12 -17.67
C VAL A 81 -7.51 -9.95 -18.67
N ALA A 82 -8.18 -8.86 -18.28
CA ALA A 82 -8.28 -7.64 -19.07
C ALA A 82 -7.15 -6.63 -18.80
N ASN A 83 -6.24 -6.91 -17.87
CA ASN A 83 -5.17 -6.03 -17.39
C ASN A 83 -5.67 -4.62 -17.07
N THR A 84 -6.77 -4.55 -16.32
CA THR A 84 -7.48 -3.30 -16.04
C THR A 84 -7.82 -3.19 -14.57
N ILE A 85 -7.57 -2.04 -13.95
CA ILE A 85 -8.04 -1.72 -12.60
C ILE A 85 -9.02 -0.54 -12.65
N CYS A 86 -10.14 -0.66 -11.95
CA CYS A 86 -11.17 0.36 -11.90
C CYS A 86 -11.41 0.84 -10.47
N GLY A 87 -11.81 2.10 -10.34
CA GLY A 87 -12.25 2.73 -9.10
C GLY A 87 -13.39 3.68 -9.34
N VAL A 88 -14.06 4.10 -8.27
CA VAL A 88 -15.19 5.03 -8.31
C VAL A 88 -14.81 6.29 -7.54
N THR A 89 -15.00 7.45 -8.16
CA THR A 89 -14.72 8.76 -7.57
C THR A 89 -15.79 9.77 -7.96
N ASP A 90 -15.97 10.84 -7.20
CA ASP A 90 -16.88 11.94 -7.51
C ASP A 90 -16.19 13.14 -8.19
N HIS A 91 -14.88 13.07 -8.38
CA HIS A 91 -14.11 14.12 -9.06
C HIS A 91 -13.06 13.55 -10.01
N LEU A 92 -12.77 14.29 -11.08
CA LEU A 92 -11.64 14.01 -11.96
C LEU A 92 -10.38 14.72 -11.45
N GLY A 93 -9.21 14.12 -11.69
CA GLY A 93 -7.95 14.65 -11.23
C GLY A 93 -6.79 13.79 -11.69
N THR A 94 -5.78 13.66 -10.83
CA THR A 94 -4.61 12.83 -11.07
C THR A 94 -4.74 11.49 -10.37
N PHE A 95 -4.37 10.43 -11.08
CA PHE A 95 -4.42 9.05 -10.66
C PHE A 95 -3.04 8.42 -10.82
N MET A 96 -2.78 7.37 -10.05
CA MET A 96 -1.60 6.54 -10.24
C MET A 96 -1.87 5.11 -9.82
N LEU A 97 -0.99 4.21 -10.28
CA LEU A 97 -0.94 2.84 -9.81
C LEU A 97 0.12 2.71 -8.72
N ALA A 98 -0.25 2.07 -7.63
CA ALA A 98 0.69 1.70 -6.57
C ALA A 98 0.40 0.28 -6.10
N TYR A 99 1.38 -0.34 -5.44
CA TYR A 99 1.16 -1.52 -4.64
C TYR A 99 0.89 -1.12 -3.20
N LEU A 100 -0.04 -1.84 -2.56
CA LEU A 100 0.12 -2.04 -1.14
C LEU A 100 1.51 -2.67 -0.94
N PRO A 101 2.32 -2.22 0.04
CA PRO A 101 3.52 -2.93 0.43
C PRO A 101 3.19 -4.42 0.55
N THR A 102 4.12 -5.27 0.13
CA THR A 102 4.01 -6.70 0.40
C THR A 102 3.76 -6.80 1.87
N CYS A 103 2.60 -7.31 2.22
CA CYS A 103 2.22 -7.37 3.59
C CYS A 103 2.82 -8.70 4.07
N CYS A 104 3.95 -8.62 4.78
CA CYS A 104 4.78 -9.76 5.15
C CYS A 104 5.55 -10.39 3.97
N VAL A 105 6.87 -10.18 3.92
CA VAL A 105 7.78 -10.87 2.98
C VAL A 105 8.69 -11.82 3.73
N ASP A 106 8.59 -13.12 3.44
CA ASP A 106 9.37 -14.20 4.06
C ASP A 106 9.11 -14.35 5.57
N ARG A 107 9.35 -13.31 6.35
CA ARG A 107 9.13 -13.26 7.80
C ARG A 107 8.36 -12.01 8.20
N THR A 108 7.72 -12.12 9.35
CA THR A 108 7.03 -11.05 10.06
C THR A 108 8.02 -10.10 10.74
N GLY A 109 7.53 -8.97 11.23
CA GLY A 109 8.26 -8.05 12.10
C GLY A 109 8.41 -6.63 11.56
N ASN A 110 8.13 -6.38 10.28
CA ASN A 110 8.15 -5.05 9.68
C ASN A 110 6.79 -4.35 9.88
N VAL A 111 6.44 -4.14 11.15
CA VAL A 111 5.13 -3.64 11.60
C VAL A 111 4.88 -2.20 11.15
N ASN A 112 5.93 -1.39 11.02
CA ASN A 112 5.79 0.00 10.58
C ASN A 112 5.65 0.15 9.05
N GLY A 113 5.84 -0.94 8.29
CA GLY A 113 5.77 -0.96 6.84
C GLY A 113 6.97 -0.31 6.14
N ASP A 114 8.17 -0.47 6.70
CA ASP A 114 9.43 -0.01 6.12
C ASP A 114 9.59 -0.56 4.69
N PRO A 115 9.84 0.29 3.68
CA PRO A 115 9.99 -0.14 2.28
C PRO A 115 11.16 -1.12 2.03
N GLY A 116 12.15 -1.14 2.91
CA GLY A 116 13.31 -2.02 2.85
C GLY A 116 13.11 -3.36 3.54
N ASP A 117 11.93 -3.60 4.11
CA ASP A 117 11.60 -4.80 4.87
C ASP A 117 12.52 -5.02 6.08
N VAL A 118 12.89 -3.91 6.73
CA VAL A 118 13.82 -3.91 7.85
C VAL A 118 13.05 -4.04 9.16
N VAL A 119 13.38 -5.08 9.93
CA VAL A 119 12.87 -5.27 11.30
C VAL A 119 13.79 -4.54 12.29
N ASP A 120 13.31 -3.48 12.91
CA ASP A 120 14.03 -2.68 13.89
C ASP A 120 13.17 -2.07 15.02
N VAL A 121 13.72 -1.11 15.76
CA VAL A 121 13.05 -0.48 16.91
C VAL A 121 11.84 0.39 16.53
N ALA A 122 11.75 0.84 15.28
CA ALA A 122 10.60 1.56 14.79
C ALA A 122 9.39 0.63 14.67
N ASP A 123 9.58 -0.66 14.33
CA ASP A 123 8.51 -1.67 14.35
C ASP A 123 8.02 -1.95 15.76
N LEU A 124 8.95 -2.05 16.72
CA LEU A 124 8.62 -2.20 18.12
C LEU A 124 7.74 -1.02 18.60
N THR A 125 8.10 0.19 18.19
CA THR A 125 7.34 1.40 18.55
C THR A 125 5.95 1.39 17.92
N ALA A 126 5.83 0.98 16.65
CA ALA A 126 4.56 0.86 15.95
C ALA A 126 3.64 -0.19 16.61
N LEU A 127 4.18 -1.35 16.98
CA LEU A 127 3.42 -2.41 17.64
C LEU A 127 2.95 -2.00 19.04
N ILE A 128 3.77 -1.27 19.80
CA ILE A 128 3.38 -0.71 21.10
C ILE A 128 2.26 0.32 20.94
N ASP A 129 2.35 1.18 19.93
CA ASP A 129 1.33 2.20 19.68
C ASP A 129 -0.03 1.57 19.34
N HIS A 130 -0.02 0.53 18.50
CA HIS A 130 -1.19 -0.29 18.17
C HIS A 130 -1.80 -1.01 19.39
N LEU A 131 -0.98 -1.58 20.28
CA LEU A 131 -1.49 -2.39 21.39
C LEU A 131 -1.89 -1.59 22.63
N PHE A 132 -1.25 -0.44 22.91
CA PHE A 132 -1.33 0.19 24.24
C PHE A 132 -1.54 1.70 24.26
N ILE A 133 -1.18 2.43 23.20
CA ILE A 133 -1.16 3.90 23.26
C ILE A 133 -2.33 4.49 22.48
N SER A 134 -2.29 4.45 21.15
CA SER A 134 -3.29 5.10 20.31
C SER A 134 -4.25 4.12 19.65
N PHE A 135 -3.91 2.82 19.62
CA PHE A 135 -4.60 1.82 18.82
C PHE A 135 -4.59 2.15 17.32
N ALA A 136 -3.50 2.76 16.85
CA ALA A 136 -3.29 3.04 15.45
C ALA A 136 -3.46 1.76 14.61
N PRO A 137 -4.23 1.79 13.52
CA PRO A 137 -4.33 0.66 12.61
C PRO A 137 -2.95 0.30 12.02
N ILE A 138 -2.65 -0.99 11.95
CA ILE A 138 -1.43 -1.48 11.31
C ILE A 138 -1.68 -1.61 9.80
N SER A 139 -0.74 -1.10 9.00
CA SER A 139 -0.80 -1.11 7.53
C SER A 139 -0.69 -2.52 6.93
N CYS A 140 -0.04 -3.44 7.65
CA CYS A 140 0.02 -4.87 7.38
C CYS A 140 -0.20 -5.70 8.65
N GLU A 141 -1.40 -6.23 8.86
CA GLU A 141 -1.69 -7.09 10.02
C GLU A 141 -0.83 -8.37 10.05
N PRO A 142 -0.58 -9.07 8.91
CA PRO A 142 0.31 -10.24 8.92
C PRO A 142 1.74 -9.97 9.42
N GLU A 143 2.32 -8.79 9.19
CA GLU A 143 3.64 -8.41 9.73
C GLU A 143 3.66 -8.32 11.24
N ALA A 144 2.51 -8.06 11.85
CA ALA A 144 2.39 -7.88 13.29
C ALA A 144 2.13 -9.19 14.05
N ASN A 145 1.85 -10.31 13.35
CA ASN A 145 1.78 -11.65 13.94
C ASN A 145 3.18 -12.27 14.12
N VAL A 146 4.06 -11.55 14.82
CA VAL A 146 5.48 -11.90 14.99
C VAL A 146 5.70 -13.26 15.65
N SER A 147 4.75 -13.65 16.51
CA SER A 147 4.75 -14.94 17.20
C SER A 147 4.33 -16.11 16.31
N GLY A 148 3.67 -15.84 15.18
CA GLY A 148 3.16 -16.85 14.26
C GLY A 148 1.95 -17.61 14.81
N ASP A 149 1.11 -16.92 15.60
CA ASP A 149 -0.17 -17.43 16.03
C ASP A 149 -1.03 -17.81 14.80
N PRO A 150 -1.50 -19.07 14.65
CA PRO A 150 -2.23 -19.48 13.45
C PRO A 150 -3.57 -18.75 13.25
N GLU A 151 -4.06 -18.09 14.31
CA GLU A 151 -5.30 -17.33 14.29
C GLU A 151 -5.07 -15.88 13.83
N GLY A 152 -3.80 -15.47 13.66
CA GLY A 152 -3.40 -14.14 13.20
C GLY A 152 -3.65 -13.05 14.22
N THR A 153 -3.74 -13.40 15.52
CA THR A 153 -4.06 -12.43 16.57
C THR A 153 -2.84 -11.57 16.86
N ILE A 154 -3.01 -10.25 16.78
CA ILE A 154 -1.96 -9.29 17.16
C ILE A 154 -2.07 -8.99 18.64
N ASP A 155 -1.15 -9.50 19.45
CA ASP A 155 -1.17 -9.36 20.90
C ASP A 155 0.22 -9.23 21.56
N ILE A 156 0.28 -9.40 22.88
CA ILE A 156 1.53 -9.26 23.64
C ILE A 156 2.55 -10.36 23.30
N ALA A 157 2.13 -11.51 22.78
CA ALA A 157 3.02 -12.58 22.32
C ALA A 157 3.87 -12.09 21.14
N ASP A 158 3.29 -11.32 20.23
CA ASP A 158 4.02 -10.72 19.11
C ASP A 158 5.01 -9.67 19.59
N LEU A 159 4.59 -8.83 20.53
CA LEU A 159 5.48 -7.84 21.14
C LEU A 159 6.67 -8.53 21.82
N THR A 160 6.43 -9.60 22.58
CA THR A 160 7.52 -10.34 23.23
C THR A 160 8.43 -11.04 22.22
N SER A 161 7.88 -11.57 21.13
CA SER A 161 8.66 -12.20 20.05
C SER A 161 9.54 -11.18 19.32
N LEU A 162 9.02 -9.97 19.07
CA LEU A 162 9.78 -8.89 18.44
C LEU A 162 10.91 -8.38 19.34
N ILE A 163 10.67 -8.24 20.65
CA ILE A 163 11.71 -7.89 21.63
C ILE A 163 12.79 -8.99 21.68
N ASP A 164 12.39 -10.26 21.66
CA ASP A 164 13.33 -11.39 21.68
C ASP A 164 14.23 -11.41 20.43
N ASN A 165 13.63 -11.14 19.26
CA ASN A 165 14.33 -11.00 17.99
C ASN A 165 15.33 -9.82 17.98
N LEU A 166 14.96 -8.68 18.54
CA LEU A 166 15.79 -7.47 18.46
C LEU A 166 16.86 -7.36 19.56
N PHE A 167 16.62 -7.92 20.75
CA PHE A 167 17.44 -7.58 21.94
C PHE A 167 17.88 -8.74 22.82
N ILE A 168 17.19 -9.89 22.80
CA ILE A 168 17.43 -10.94 23.80
C ILE A 168 18.19 -12.12 23.19
N SER A 169 17.53 -12.91 22.35
CA SER A 169 18.12 -14.13 21.80
C SER A 169 18.40 -14.05 20.30
N PHE A 170 17.86 -13.03 19.63
CA PHE A 170 17.88 -12.91 18.17
C PHE A 170 17.21 -14.10 17.47
N THR A 171 16.24 -14.74 18.13
CA THR A 171 15.41 -15.77 17.50
C THR A 171 14.70 -15.15 16.30
N PRO A 172 14.84 -15.74 15.11
CA PRO A 172 14.19 -15.20 13.92
C PRO A 172 12.65 -15.24 14.06
N THR A 173 11.98 -14.15 13.67
CA THR A 173 10.51 -13.94 13.75
C THR A 173 9.71 -14.99 12.97
N ALA A 174 8.42 -15.20 13.23
CA ALA A 174 7.66 -16.21 12.49
C ALA A 174 7.67 -15.94 10.97
N PRO A 175 7.66 -17.00 10.12
CA PRO A 175 7.41 -16.84 8.70
C PRO A 175 6.04 -16.20 8.46
N CYS A 176 5.89 -15.52 7.34
CA CYS A 176 4.60 -14.99 6.93
C CYS A 176 3.55 -16.12 6.78
N GLN A 177 2.33 -15.84 7.23
CA GLN A 177 1.21 -16.79 7.28
C GLN A 177 0.06 -16.35 6.38
#